data_AF-A0A4Q5QQ44-F1
#
_entry.id   AF-A0A4Q5QQ44-F1
#
_cell.length_a   1.000
_cell.length_b   1.000
_cell.length_c   1.000
_cell.angle_alpha   90.00
_cell.angle_beta   90.00
_cell.angle_gamma   90.00
#
_symmetry.space_group_name_H-M   'P 1'
#
loop_
_entity.id
_entity.type
_entity.pdbx_description
1 polymer ?
#
loop_
_entity_poly.entity_id
_entity_poly.type
_entity_poly.pdbx_seq_one_letter_code
_entity_poly.pdbx_strand_id
1 'polypeptide(L)'
;MTKPFTESLPSASTPIPTPPSNRLLLAWLLLILVALIWGTSFILIKHSLGVFSPMQVGTGRIFLAFLFFLPYLIILGKKFPRDRWLPLLGSGLLGYLIPAVLFATAGAHLNSSLAGTLNALSPLFTFLIGVILFRGRAKL
;
A
#
# COMPACT_ATOMS: atom_id res chain seq x y z
N MET A 1 18.56 -55.04 -29.65
CA MET A 1 18.76 -54.79 -28.20
C MET A 1 18.78 -53.28 -27.98
N THR A 2 17.60 -52.72 -27.72
CA THR A 2 17.33 -51.30 -27.44
C THR A 2 17.71 -50.99 -25.99
N LYS A 3 18.64 -50.05 -25.78
CA LYS A 3 18.97 -49.57 -24.42
C LYS A 3 17.75 -48.82 -23.86
N PRO A 4 17.32 -49.09 -22.61
CA PRO A 4 16.18 -48.40 -22.03
C PRO A 4 16.55 -46.95 -21.71
N PHE A 5 15.68 -46.03 -22.12
CA PHE A 5 15.74 -44.60 -21.80
C PHE A 5 15.46 -44.43 -20.30
N THR A 6 16.51 -44.30 -19.51
CA THR A 6 16.41 -43.91 -18.09
C THR A 6 16.31 -42.39 -18.05
N GLU A 7 15.08 -41.85 -18.01
CA GLU A 7 14.85 -40.46 -17.64
C GLU A 7 15.34 -40.26 -16.21
N SER A 8 16.48 -39.59 -16.05
CA SER A 8 16.88 -39.02 -14.78
C SER A 8 15.89 -37.90 -14.43
N LEU A 9 14.86 -38.24 -13.66
CA LEU A 9 13.97 -37.28 -13.03
C LEU A 9 14.82 -36.14 -12.43
N PRO A 10 14.52 -34.86 -12.73
CA PRO A 10 15.26 -33.74 -12.14
C PRO A 10 15.20 -33.89 -10.62
N SER A 11 16.37 -34.12 -10.03
CA SER A 11 16.53 -34.35 -8.61
C SER A 11 15.90 -33.20 -7.83
N ALA A 12 15.07 -33.59 -6.87
CA ALA A 12 14.24 -32.76 -6.03
C ALA A 12 14.83 -31.39 -5.65
N SER A 13 14.00 -30.36 -5.86
CA SER A 13 13.83 -29.17 -5.01
C SER A 13 15.11 -28.58 -4.40
N THR A 14 15.68 -27.58 -5.04
CA THR A 14 16.50 -26.60 -4.34
C THR A 14 15.72 -26.10 -3.11
N PRO A 15 16.24 -26.25 -1.87
CA PRO A 15 15.52 -25.79 -0.69
C PRO A 15 15.31 -24.28 -0.82
N ILE A 16 14.05 -23.85 -0.76
CA ILE A 16 13.69 -22.43 -0.74
C ILE A 16 14.44 -21.81 0.44
N PRO A 17 15.28 -20.78 0.22
CA PRO A 17 16.00 -20.14 1.32
C PRO A 17 14.98 -19.64 2.36
N THR A 18 15.00 -20.25 3.54
CA THR A 18 14.15 -19.81 4.65
C THR A 18 14.72 -18.49 5.19
N PRO A 19 13.93 -17.41 5.22
CA PRO A 19 14.41 -16.16 5.78
C PRO A 19 14.75 -16.37 7.26
N PRO A 20 15.80 -15.71 7.78
CA PRO A 20 16.16 -15.83 9.19
C PRO A 20 14.98 -15.42 10.07
N SER A 21 14.67 -16.22 11.10
CA SER A 21 13.48 -16.13 11.97
C SER A 21 13.20 -14.71 12.52
N ASN A 22 14.24 -13.93 12.79
CA ASN A 22 14.11 -12.54 13.27
C ASN A 22 13.41 -11.61 12.28
N ARG A 23 13.53 -11.85 10.96
CA ARG A 23 12.85 -11.04 9.93
C ARG A 23 11.36 -11.36 9.85
N LEU A 24 10.98 -12.61 10.15
CA LEU A 24 9.58 -13.00 10.19
C LEU A 24 8.85 -12.30 11.33
N LEU A 25 9.45 -12.30 12.53
CA LEU A 25 8.89 -11.59 13.68
C LEU A 25 8.73 -10.09 13.41
N LEU A 26 9.78 -9.45 12.86
CA LEU A 26 9.72 -8.03 12.51
C LEU A 26 8.62 -7.73 11.48
N ALA A 27 8.44 -8.60 10.47
CA ALA A 27 7.36 -8.44 9.49
C ALA A 27 5.97 -8.50 10.13
N TRP A 28 5.73 -9.45 11.04
CA TRP A 28 4.47 -9.54 11.77
C TRP A 28 4.23 -8.32 12.67
N LEU A 29 5.26 -7.84 13.36
CA LEU A 29 5.16 -6.61 14.16
C LEU A 29 4.82 -5.40 13.31
N LEU A 30 5.46 -5.23 12.15
CA LEU A 30 5.15 -4.16 11.21
C LEU A 30 3.73 -4.28 10.64
N LEU A 31 3.25 -5.50 10.35
CA LEU A 31 1.87 -5.72 9.91
C LEU A 31 0.85 -5.32 10.98
N ILE A 32 1.07 -5.70 12.23
CA ILE A 32 0.21 -5.30 13.34
C ILE A 32 0.22 -3.78 13.50
N LEU A 33 1.40 -3.16 13.46
CA LEU A 33 1.53 -1.70 13.58
C LEU A 33 0.79 -0.97 12.45
N VAL A 34 0.98 -1.41 11.20
CA VAL A 34 0.29 -0.84 10.04
C VAL A 34 -1.22 -1.05 10.15
N ALA A 35 -1.68 -2.24 10.57
CA ALA A 35 -3.09 -2.54 10.78
C ALA A 35 -3.72 -1.62 11.85
N LEU A 36 -3.00 -1.35 12.93
CA LEU A 36 -3.45 -0.42 13.97
C LEU A 36 -3.49 1.03 13.47
N ILE A 37 -2.46 1.49 12.78
CA ILE A 37 -2.39 2.84 12.21
C ILE A 37 -3.55 3.05 11.22
N TRP A 38 -3.74 2.12 10.29
CA TRP A 38 -4.80 2.21 9.28
C TRP A 38 -6.20 1.98 9.87
N GLY A 39 -6.36 1.03 10.80
CA GLY A 39 -7.65 0.78 11.45
C GLY A 39 -8.13 1.99 12.26
N THR A 40 -7.26 2.55 13.09
CA THR A 40 -7.56 3.72 13.92
C THR A 40 -7.86 4.95 13.05
N SER A 41 -7.18 5.09 11.92
CA SER A 41 -7.41 6.14 10.93
C SER A 41 -8.88 6.20 10.48
N PHE A 42 -9.55 5.07 10.20
CA PHE A 42 -10.97 5.08 9.79
C PHE A 42 -11.92 5.50 10.91
N ILE A 43 -11.61 5.12 12.15
CA ILE A 43 -12.38 5.55 13.34
C ILE A 43 -12.27 7.06 13.51
N LEU A 44 -11.05 7.61 13.39
CA LEU A 44 -10.78 9.05 13.45
C LEU A 44 -11.51 9.84 12.36
N ILE A 45 -11.61 9.33 11.12
CA ILE A 45 -12.42 9.96 10.06
C ILE A 45 -13.86 10.07 10.54
N LYS A 46 -14.45 8.96 10.99
CA LYS A 46 -15.85 8.93 11.38
C LYS A 46 -16.13 9.90 12.51
N HIS A 47 -15.23 9.98 13.49
CA HIS A 47 -15.34 10.91 14.59
C HIS A 47 -15.18 12.38 14.14
N SER A 48 -14.21 12.66 13.27
CA SER A 48 -13.94 14.02 12.75
C SER A 48 -15.10 14.57 11.91
N LEU A 49 -15.84 13.71 11.22
CA LEU A 49 -17.01 14.07 10.43
C LEU A 49 -18.21 14.57 11.27
N GLY A 50 -18.18 14.37 12.60
CA GLY A 50 -19.14 15.00 13.50
C GLY A 50 -18.97 16.52 13.62
N VAL A 51 -17.80 17.03 13.24
CA VAL A 51 -17.43 18.46 13.40
C VAL A 51 -17.01 19.11 12.08
N PHE A 52 -16.37 18.35 11.17
CA PHE A 52 -15.80 18.86 9.93
C PHE A 52 -16.43 18.24 8.68
N SER A 53 -16.41 18.96 7.55
CA SER A 53 -16.88 18.42 6.28
C SER A 53 -15.92 17.36 5.73
N PRO A 54 -16.39 16.40 4.91
CA PRO A 54 -15.52 15.38 4.31
C PRO A 54 -14.32 15.96 3.55
N MET A 55 -14.53 17.07 2.84
CA MET A 55 -13.47 17.78 2.14
C MET A 55 -12.41 18.33 3.10
N GLN A 56 -12.81 18.90 4.25
CA GLN A 56 -11.89 19.40 5.26
C GLN A 56 -11.09 18.28 5.91
N VAL A 57 -11.72 17.15 6.22
CA VAL A 57 -11.02 15.98 6.80
C VAL A 57 -10.01 15.39 5.80
N GLY A 58 -10.42 15.22 4.53
CA GLY A 58 -9.56 14.70 3.48
C GLY A 58 -8.37 15.60 3.16
N THR A 59 -8.62 16.90 2.96
CA THR A 59 -7.55 17.89 2.69
C THR A 59 -6.66 18.12 3.90
N GLY A 60 -7.23 18.16 5.10
CA GLY A 60 -6.49 18.27 6.36
C GLY A 60 -5.49 17.14 6.56
N ARG A 61 -5.83 15.91 6.19
CA ARG A 61 -4.87 14.78 6.21
C ARG A 61 -3.67 14.99 5.32
N ILE A 62 -3.90 15.44 4.09
CA ILE A 62 -2.82 15.69 3.13
C ILE A 62 -1.99 16.90 3.55
N PHE A 63 -2.63 17.92 4.12
CA PHE A 63 -1.94 19.08 4.68
C PHE A 63 -1.05 18.72 5.87
N LEU A 64 -1.53 17.88 6.80
CA LEU A 64 -0.73 17.37 7.92
C LEU A 64 0.43 16.49 7.45
N ALA A 65 0.19 15.63 6.45
CA ALA A 65 1.26 14.85 5.84
C ALA A 65 2.32 15.76 5.20
N PHE A 66 1.89 16.79 4.46
CA PHE A 66 2.80 17.80 3.90
C PHE A 66 3.63 18.48 4.99
N LEU A 67 2.99 18.94 6.08
CA LEU A 67 3.71 19.60 7.18
C LEU A 67 4.71 18.67 7.86
N PHE A 68 4.37 17.39 8.02
CA PHE A 68 5.26 16.38 8.59
C PHE A 68 6.47 16.09 7.68
N PHE A 69 6.27 16.03 6.37
CA PHE A 69 7.34 15.78 5.41
C PHE A 69 8.11 17.05 4.99
N LEU A 70 7.62 18.24 5.32
CA LEU A 70 8.23 19.52 4.94
C LEU A 70 9.69 19.67 5.45
N PRO A 71 10.02 19.37 6.73
CA PRO A 71 11.41 19.41 7.20
C PRO A 71 12.33 18.46 6.43
N TYR A 72 11.82 17.25 6.12
CA TYR A 72 12.56 16.26 5.35
C TYR A 72 12.86 16.74 3.94
N LEU A 73 11.89 17.40 3.29
CA LEU A 73 12.06 17.98 1.95
C LEU A 73 13.12 19.10 1.94
N ILE A 74 13.16 19.93 2.98
CA ILE A 74 14.17 20.99 3.14
C ILE A 74 15.57 20.38 3.28
N ILE A 75 15.71 19.32 4.09
CA ILE A 75 16.99 18.61 4.26
C ILE A 75 17.44 17.95 2.94
N LEU A 76 16.51 17.46 2.13
CA LEU A 76 16.81 16.82 0.85
C LEU A 76 17.38 17.82 -0.18
N GLY A 77 17.03 19.10 -0.07
CA GLY A 77 17.63 20.21 -0.81
C GLY A 77 17.72 19.97 -2.33
N LYS A 78 18.95 19.97 -2.87
CA LYS A 78 19.23 19.82 -4.31
C LYS A 78 19.15 18.38 -4.84
N LYS A 79 18.99 17.38 -3.98
CA LYS A 79 18.87 15.96 -4.38
C LYS A 79 17.46 15.60 -4.86
N PHE A 80 16.51 16.54 -4.80
CA PHE A 80 15.17 16.31 -5.33
C PHE A 80 15.24 16.12 -6.86
N PRO A 81 14.77 14.99 -7.40
CA PRO A 81 14.81 14.70 -8.83
C PRO A 81 13.80 15.58 -9.56
N ARG A 82 14.20 16.81 -9.89
CA ARG A 82 13.36 17.79 -10.59
C ARG A 82 12.87 17.25 -11.92
N ASP A 83 13.62 16.38 -12.59
CA ASP A 83 13.23 15.77 -13.87
C ASP A 83 12.04 14.80 -13.76
N ARG A 84 11.71 14.34 -12.54
CA ARG A 84 10.60 13.39 -12.28
C ARG A 84 9.49 14.00 -11.43
N TRP A 85 9.39 15.33 -11.38
CA TRP A 85 8.36 16.00 -10.58
C TRP A 85 6.94 15.66 -11.04
N LEU A 86 6.71 15.46 -12.34
CA LEU A 86 5.39 15.21 -12.91
C LEU A 86 4.87 13.79 -12.55
N PRO A 87 5.65 12.70 -12.72
CA PRO A 87 5.29 11.39 -12.18
C PRO A 87 5.09 11.38 -10.67
N LEU A 88 5.93 12.10 -9.91
CA LEU A 88 5.79 12.20 -8.45
C LEU A 88 4.47 12.88 -8.07
N LEU A 89 4.13 13.99 -8.72
CA LEU A 89 2.86 14.68 -8.51
C LEU A 89 1.67 13.77 -8.87
N GLY A 90 1.73 13.08 -10.01
CA GLY A 90 0.71 12.12 -10.42
C GLY A 90 0.52 11.01 -9.39
N SER A 91 1.62 10.46 -8.86
CA SER A 91 1.57 9.41 -7.82
C SER A 91 1.00 9.92 -6.48
N GLY A 92 1.31 11.15 -6.08
CA GLY A 92 0.78 11.75 -4.86
C GLY A 92 -0.70 12.10 -4.98
N LEU A 93 -1.13 12.59 -6.15
CA LEU A 93 -2.52 12.90 -6.42
C LEU A 93 -3.38 11.63 -6.48
N LEU A 94 -2.99 10.67 -7.32
CA LEU A 94 -3.74 9.42 -7.53
C LEU A 94 -3.63 8.48 -6.33
N GLY A 95 -2.47 8.41 -5.69
CA GLY A 95 -2.20 7.46 -4.61
C GLY A 95 -2.56 7.98 -3.23
N TYR A 96 -2.63 9.30 -3.01
CA TYR A 96 -2.85 9.88 -1.69
C TYR A 96 -3.99 10.90 -1.64
N LEU A 97 -3.97 11.96 -2.46
CA LEU A 97 -4.97 13.03 -2.36
C LEU A 97 -6.39 12.54 -2.68
N ILE A 98 -6.55 11.91 -3.84
CA ILE A 98 -7.85 11.41 -4.28
C ILE A 98 -8.37 10.35 -3.29
N PRO A 99 -7.59 9.31 -2.92
CA PRO A 99 -8.02 8.37 -1.89
C PRO A 99 -8.38 9.02 -0.56
N ALA A 100 -7.61 10.00 -0.08
CA ALA A 100 -7.90 10.64 1.21
C ALA A 100 -9.26 11.35 1.23
N VAL A 101 -9.61 12.05 0.15
CA VAL A 101 -10.92 12.70 0.00
C VAL A 101 -12.04 11.65 -0.18
N LEU A 102 -11.79 10.61 -0.98
CA LEU A 102 -12.75 9.51 -1.17
C LEU A 102 -13.01 8.77 0.15
N PHE A 103 -11.99 8.48 0.95
CA PHE A 103 -12.14 7.83 2.25
C PHE A 103 -12.91 8.70 3.24
N ALA A 104 -12.67 10.01 3.26
CA ALA A 104 -13.44 10.93 4.09
C ALA A 104 -14.91 10.98 3.66
N THR A 105 -15.17 10.99 2.35
CA THR A 105 -16.53 11.01 1.78
C THR A 105 -17.26 9.69 2.04
N ALA A 106 -16.60 8.56 1.79
CA ALA A 106 -17.13 7.24 2.09
C ALA A 106 -17.38 7.07 3.60
N GLY A 107 -16.50 7.60 4.46
CA GLY A 107 -16.67 7.61 5.91
C GLY A 107 -17.92 8.35 6.41
N ALA A 108 -18.46 9.29 5.62
CA ALA A 108 -19.73 9.94 5.94
C ALA A 108 -20.91 8.95 5.86
N HIS A 109 -20.89 8.07 4.86
CA HIS A 109 -22.00 7.15 4.56
C HIS A 109 -21.81 5.73 5.13
N LEU A 110 -20.56 5.33 5.38
CA LEU A 110 -20.23 3.97 5.83
C LEU A 110 -19.88 3.94 7.32
N ASN A 111 -20.01 2.77 7.92
CA ASN A 111 -19.43 2.51 9.24
C ASN A 111 -17.91 2.27 9.11
N SER A 112 -17.16 2.52 10.19
CA SER A 112 -15.69 2.39 10.18
C SER A 112 -15.22 0.96 9.92
N SER A 113 -15.96 -0.04 10.40
CA SER A 113 -15.63 -1.46 10.20
C SER A 113 -15.72 -1.88 8.72
N LEU A 114 -16.75 -1.43 8.02
CA LEU A 114 -17.00 -1.70 6.60
C LEU A 114 -15.99 -0.96 5.73
N ALA A 115 -15.66 0.28 6.07
CA ALA A 115 -14.58 1.02 5.41
C ALA A 115 -13.24 0.27 5.55
N GLY A 116 -12.93 -0.24 6.74
CA GLY A 116 -11.74 -1.07 6.99
C GLY A 116 -11.72 -2.37 6.18
N THR A 117 -12.84 -3.10 6.15
CA THR A 117 -12.97 -4.35 5.37
C THR A 117 -12.79 -4.11 3.87
N LEU A 118 -13.39 -3.04 3.33
CA LEU A 118 -13.22 -2.68 1.92
C LEU A 118 -11.77 -2.29 1.61
N ASN A 119 -11.10 -1.58 2.52
CA ASN A 119 -9.69 -1.26 2.36
C ASN A 119 -8.79 -2.51 2.37
N ALA A 120 -9.15 -3.55 3.12
CA ALA A 120 -8.44 -4.84 3.12
C ALA A 120 -8.51 -5.58 1.78
N LEU A 121 -9.43 -5.20 0.87
CA LEU A 121 -9.50 -5.71 -0.50
C LEU A 121 -8.52 -5.01 -1.46
N SER A 122 -7.83 -3.95 -1.03
CA SER A 122 -6.87 -3.23 -1.87
C SER A 122 -5.80 -4.13 -2.50
N PRO A 123 -5.23 -5.14 -1.82
CA PRO A 123 -4.28 -6.07 -2.44
C PRO A 123 -4.91 -6.89 -3.57
N LEU A 124 -6.18 -7.27 -3.44
CA LEU A 124 -6.91 -8.00 -4.49
C LEU A 124 -7.09 -7.13 -5.74
N PHE A 125 -7.53 -5.88 -5.57
CA PHE A 125 -7.63 -4.94 -6.69
C PHE A 125 -6.27 -4.63 -7.30
N THR A 126 -5.23 -4.49 -6.46
CA THR A 126 -3.85 -4.28 -6.92
C THR A 126 -3.37 -5.46 -7.75
N PHE A 127 -3.64 -6.70 -7.31
CA PHE A 127 -3.35 -7.90 -8.07
C PHE A 127 -4.09 -7.91 -9.42
N LEU A 128 -5.39 -7.63 -9.42
CA LEU A 128 -6.21 -7.64 -10.64
C LEU A 128 -5.73 -6.58 -11.65
N ILE A 129 -5.53 -5.35 -11.21
CA ILE A 129 -4.99 -4.26 -12.04
C ILE A 129 -3.59 -4.62 -12.52
N GLY A 130 -2.76 -5.20 -11.65
CA GLY A 130 -1.42 -5.67 -11.98
C GLY A 130 -1.44 -6.70 -13.11
N VAL A 131 -2.33 -7.70 -13.03
CA VAL A 131 -2.50 -8.71 -14.08
C VAL A 131 -2.99 -8.06 -15.38
N ILE A 132 -3.94 -7.13 -15.33
CA ILE A 132 -4.50 -6.47 -16.52
C ILE A 132 -3.48 -5.56 -17.22
N LEU A 133 -2.73 -4.76 -16.46
CA LEU A 133 -1.77 -3.79 -17.00
C LEU A 133 -0.44 -4.45 -17.40
N PHE A 134 0.01 -5.45 -16.65
CA PHE A 134 1.32 -6.09 -16.84
C PHE A 134 1.23 -7.53 -17.35
N ARG A 135 0.17 -7.86 -18.11
CA ARG A 135 -0.26 -9.15 -18.70
C ARG A 135 0.81 -10.16 -19.19
N GLY A 136 2.12 -9.90 -19.12
CA GLY A 136 3.21 -10.80 -19.49
C GLY A 136 4.52 -10.70 -18.69
N ARG A 137 4.56 -10.16 -17.45
CA ARG A 137 5.79 -10.15 -16.62
C ARG A 137 5.63 -10.70 -15.19
N ALA A 138 4.54 -11.39 -14.90
CA ALA A 138 4.47 -12.23 -13.70
C ALA A 138 5.22 -13.55 -13.97
N LYS A 139 6.54 -13.54 -13.82
CA LYS A 139 7.26 -14.80 -13.58
C LYS A 139 6.94 -15.21 -12.15
N LEU A 140 5.98 -16.14 -12.02
CA LEU A 140 5.83 -16.98 -10.83
C LEU A 140 7.07 -17.88 -10.70
#